data_AF-A0A1X7UIY8-F1
#
_entry.id   AF-A0A1X7UIY8-F1
#
_cell.length_a   1.000
_cell.length_b   1.000
_cell.length_c   1.000
_cell.angle_alpha   90.00
_cell.angle_beta   90.00
_cell.angle_gamma   90.00
#
_symmetry.space_group_name_H-M   'P 1'
#
loop_
_entity.id
_entity.type
_entity.pdbx_description
1 polymer ?
#
loop_
_entity_poly.entity_id
_entity_poly.type
_entity_poly.pdbx_seq_one_letter_code
_entity_poly.pdbx_strand_id
1 'polypeptide(L)'
;MSKLSTVDAEFKFIHLQIIDLIDNEDKLVAQQGVFDDLEDKVSALFLRLHQLTRTLSPSPAPSASLAERTILAKRLHHLEKCINTAKTAITGLPDGLDDLALIAKSEAQLADYKSQLVPIRDELLHSGDVLEDDTLLDLHAELEQQLFDCSHVIHRHLARHDTERTPTTPVASSGVKLPKLDVLVFDGNIINWTKFWQQFRVSVHDRTNITETEKLIYLQHALKVAQLRQ
;
A
#
# COMPACT_ATOMS: atom_id res chain seq x y z
N MET A 1 -21.34 -13.13 -6.71
CA MET A 1 -22.35 -13.40 -5.67
C MET A 1 -23.32 -12.24 -5.52
N SER A 2 -22.88 -11.03 -5.14
CA SER A 2 -23.76 -9.86 -4.93
C SER A 2 -24.71 -9.55 -6.10
N LYS A 3 -24.21 -9.46 -7.34
CA LYS A 3 -25.05 -9.14 -8.52
C LYS A 3 -26.17 -10.16 -8.80
N LEU A 4 -25.94 -11.46 -8.55
CA LEU A 4 -26.94 -12.50 -8.80
C LEU A 4 -28.05 -12.45 -7.74
N SER A 5 -27.69 -12.17 -6.49
CA SER A 5 -28.64 -11.98 -5.39
C SER A 5 -29.52 -10.73 -5.61
N THR A 6 -28.94 -9.63 -6.09
CA THR A 6 -29.70 -8.43 -6.44
C THR A 6 -30.74 -8.69 -7.53
N VAL A 7 -30.35 -9.40 -8.60
CA VAL A 7 -31.26 -9.72 -9.71
C VAL A 7 -32.35 -10.72 -9.28
N ASP A 8 -32.03 -11.68 -8.40
CA ASP A 8 -33.02 -12.60 -7.82
C ASP A 8 -34.07 -11.85 -6.97
N ALA A 9 -33.63 -10.90 -6.16
CA ALA A 9 -34.51 -10.06 -5.35
C ALA A 9 -35.40 -9.15 -6.20
N GLU A 10 -34.85 -8.53 -7.25
CA GLU A 10 -35.61 -7.71 -8.21
C GLU A 10 -36.65 -8.54 -8.95
N PHE A 11 -36.29 -9.75 -9.38
CA PHE A 11 -37.21 -10.67 -10.05
C PHE A 11 -38.36 -11.10 -9.13
N LYS A 12 -38.07 -11.47 -7.87
CA LYS A 12 -39.09 -11.83 -6.86
C LYS A 12 -40.05 -10.69 -6.59
N PHE A 13 -39.54 -9.46 -6.50
CA PHE A 13 -40.35 -8.28 -6.32
C PHE A 13 -41.31 -8.04 -7.49
N ILE A 14 -40.82 -8.15 -8.72
CA ILE A 14 -41.65 -8.00 -9.93
C ILE A 14 -42.68 -9.14 -10.05
N HIS A 15 -42.30 -10.38 -9.72
CA HIS A 15 -43.20 -11.53 -9.74
C HIS A 15 -44.40 -11.34 -8.80
N LEU A 16 -44.17 -10.86 -7.57
CA LEU A 16 -45.23 -10.56 -6.61
C LEU A 16 -46.18 -9.47 -7.13
N GLN A 17 -45.65 -8.41 -7.75
CA GLN A 17 -46.49 -7.37 -8.38
C GLN A 17 -47.34 -7.92 -9.53
N ILE A 18 -46.82 -8.89 -10.30
CA ILE A 18 -47.57 -9.49 -11.40
C ILE A 18 -48.67 -10.41 -10.87
N ILE A 19 -48.40 -11.19 -9.81
CA ILE A 19 -49.42 -12.03 -9.16
C ILE A 19 -50.60 -11.18 -8.67
N ASP A 20 -50.32 -10.04 -8.03
CA ASP A 20 -51.35 -9.13 -7.52
C ASP A 20 -52.25 -8.52 -8.60
N LEU A 21 -51.81 -8.55 -9.87
CA LEU A 21 -52.52 -8.00 -11.03
C LEU A 21 -53.27 -9.07 -11.84
N ILE A 22 -53.12 -10.36 -11.52
CA ILE A 22 -53.73 -11.47 -12.27
C ILE A 22 -54.92 -12.02 -11.50
N ASP A 23 -56.13 -11.71 -12.00
CA ASP A 23 -57.39 -12.25 -11.46
C ASP A 23 -57.76 -13.63 -12.03
N ASN A 24 -57.02 -14.14 -13.02
CA ASN A 24 -57.30 -15.41 -13.69
C ASN A 24 -56.45 -16.53 -13.09
N GLU A 25 -57.12 -17.51 -12.48
CA GLU A 25 -56.51 -18.64 -11.77
C GLU A 25 -55.60 -19.50 -12.66
N ASP A 26 -55.99 -19.77 -13.91
CA ASP A 26 -55.16 -20.55 -14.85
C ASP A 26 -53.84 -19.82 -15.20
N LYS A 27 -53.90 -18.49 -15.34
CA LYS A 27 -52.71 -17.66 -15.60
C LYS A 27 -51.81 -17.56 -14.37
N LEU A 28 -52.40 -17.54 -13.18
CA LEU A 28 -51.68 -17.51 -11.91
C LEU A 28 -50.91 -18.81 -11.69
N VAL A 29 -51.53 -19.96 -11.96
CA VAL A 29 -50.85 -21.27 -11.93
C VAL A 29 -49.71 -21.35 -12.94
N ALA A 30 -49.94 -20.88 -14.17
CA ALA A 30 -48.90 -20.86 -15.19
C ALA A 30 -47.71 -19.95 -14.81
N GLN A 31 -47.99 -18.77 -14.23
CA GLN A 31 -46.96 -17.84 -13.77
C GLN A 31 -46.18 -18.43 -12.57
N GLN A 32 -46.87 -19.07 -11.62
CA GLN A 32 -46.21 -19.71 -10.49
C GLN A 32 -45.28 -20.84 -10.94
N GLY A 33 -45.69 -21.65 -11.92
CA GLY A 33 -44.82 -22.69 -12.48
C GLY A 33 -43.56 -22.14 -13.16
N VAL A 34 -43.62 -20.96 -13.79
CA VAL A 34 -42.43 -20.29 -14.35
C VAL A 34 -41.50 -19.81 -13.24
N PHE A 35 -42.06 -19.32 -12.13
CA PHE A 35 -41.28 -18.87 -10.99
C PHE A 35 -40.55 -20.03 -10.30
N ASP A 36 -41.24 -21.14 -10.06
CA ASP A 36 -40.65 -22.32 -9.41
C ASP A 36 -39.48 -22.88 -10.26
N ASP A 37 -39.65 -23.00 -11.58
CA ASP A 37 -38.58 -23.43 -12.49
C ASP A 37 -37.37 -22.46 -12.51
N LEU A 38 -37.62 -21.17 -12.36
CA LEU A 38 -36.55 -20.18 -12.23
C LEU A 38 -35.83 -20.27 -10.89
N GLU A 39 -36.54 -20.51 -9.79
CA GLU A 39 -35.95 -20.71 -8.47
C GLU A 39 -35.04 -21.95 -8.43
N ASP A 40 -35.46 -23.04 -9.07
CA ASP A 40 -34.65 -24.24 -9.25
C ASP A 40 -33.37 -23.96 -10.06
N LYS A 41 -33.49 -23.20 -11.16
CA LYS A 41 -32.35 -22.81 -12.01
C LYS A 41 -31.38 -21.88 -11.29
N VAL A 42 -31.87 -20.89 -10.54
CA VAL A 42 -31.05 -19.98 -9.74
C VAL A 42 -30.32 -20.78 -8.66
N SER A 43 -31.01 -21.68 -7.97
CA SER A 43 -30.41 -22.57 -6.96
C SER A 43 -29.31 -23.46 -7.56
N ALA A 44 -29.56 -24.04 -8.73
CA ALA A 44 -28.57 -24.84 -9.45
C ALA A 44 -27.34 -24.02 -9.89
N LEU A 45 -27.55 -22.78 -10.35
CA LEU A 45 -26.47 -21.85 -10.70
C LEU A 45 -25.66 -21.44 -9.47
N PHE A 46 -26.31 -21.19 -8.34
CA PHE A 46 -25.63 -20.92 -7.07
C PHE A 46 -24.77 -22.11 -6.63
N LEU A 47 -25.32 -23.33 -6.69
CA LEU A 47 -24.59 -24.55 -6.36
C LEU A 47 -23.38 -24.72 -7.30
N ARG A 48 -23.55 -24.49 -8.60
CA ARG A 48 -22.49 -24.61 -9.60
C ARG A 48 -21.43 -23.53 -9.44
N LEU A 49 -21.80 -22.29 -9.15
CA LEU A 49 -20.86 -21.21 -8.83
C LEU A 49 -20.07 -21.56 -7.58
N HIS A 50 -20.73 -22.05 -6.53
CA HIS A 50 -20.07 -22.47 -5.30
C HIS A 50 -19.09 -23.64 -5.54
N GLN A 51 -19.47 -24.62 -6.36
CA GLN A 51 -18.58 -25.70 -6.80
C GLN A 51 -17.39 -25.17 -7.60
N LEU A 52 -17.62 -24.21 -8.51
CA LEU A 52 -16.55 -23.61 -9.32
C LEU A 52 -15.56 -22.81 -8.46
N THR A 53 -16.05 -22.02 -7.50
CA THR A 53 -15.22 -21.34 -6.50
C THR A 53 -14.41 -22.36 -5.70
N ARG A 54 -15.02 -23.50 -5.33
CA ARG A 54 -14.36 -24.60 -4.63
C ARG A 54 -13.37 -25.38 -5.50
N THR A 55 -13.52 -25.40 -6.83
CA THR A 55 -12.55 -26.05 -7.74
C THR A 55 -11.40 -25.12 -8.16
N LEU A 56 -11.63 -23.80 -8.13
CA LEU A 56 -10.59 -22.79 -8.40
C LEU A 56 -9.65 -22.58 -7.20
N SER A 57 -10.12 -22.93 -6.00
CA SER A 57 -9.29 -23.05 -4.80
C SER A 57 -8.92 -24.52 -4.62
N PRO A 58 -7.65 -24.95 -4.68
CA PRO A 58 -7.28 -26.25 -4.12
C PRO A 58 -7.53 -26.17 -2.62
N SER A 59 -8.72 -26.59 -2.17
CA SER A 59 -9.15 -26.54 -0.78
C SER A 59 -8.30 -27.49 0.06
N PRO A 60 -7.61 -26.98 1.09
CA PRO A 60 -7.55 -27.71 2.34
C PRO A 60 -8.83 -27.36 3.14
N ALA A 61 -9.21 -28.21 4.08
CA ALA A 61 -10.44 -28.13 4.86
C ALA A 61 -10.59 -26.78 5.63
N PRO A 62 -11.78 -26.39 6.12
CA PRO A 62 -11.96 -25.19 6.95
C PRO A 62 -11.00 -25.11 8.16
N SER A 63 -10.51 -26.26 8.66
CA SER A 63 -9.46 -26.33 9.69
C SER A 63 -8.08 -25.83 9.23
N ALA A 64 -7.78 -25.91 7.93
CA ALA A 64 -6.50 -25.47 7.37
C ALA A 64 -6.45 -23.96 7.16
N SER A 65 -7.54 -23.31 6.76
CA SER A 65 -7.59 -21.83 6.67
C SER A 65 -7.39 -21.15 8.04
N LEU A 66 -7.97 -21.73 9.11
CA LEU A 66 -7.74 -21.28 10.48
C LEU A 66 -6.31 -21.57 10.95
N ALA A 67 -5.75 -22.72 10.57
CA ALA A 67 -4.36 -23.06 10.87
C ALA A 67 -3.38 -22.13 10.13
N GLU A 68 -3.66 -21.80 8.87
CA GLU A 68 -2.91 -20.84 8.04
C GLU A 68 -2.97 -19.43 8.64
N ARG A 69 -4.15 -18.92 9.02
CA ARG A 69 -4.30 -17.67 9.78
C ARG A 69 -3.54 -17.69 11.09
N THR A 70 -3.54 -18.82 11.82
CA THR A 70 -2.77 -18.97 13.05
C THR A 70 -1.26 -18.93 12.80
N ILE A 71 -0.80 -19.50 11.69
CA ILE A 71 0.61 -19.45 11.27
C ILE A 71 0.99 -18.01 10.89
N LEU A 72 0.15 -17.31 10.12
CA LEU A 72 0.33 -15.92 9.75
C LEU A 72 0.39 -15.01 10.98
N ALA A 73 -0.52 -15.18 11.94
CA ALA A 73 -0.52 -14.44 13.19
C ALA A 73 0.78 -14.65 13.99
N LYS A 74 1.26 -15.90 14.09
CA LYS A 74 2.53 -16.20 14.75
C LYS A 74 3.73 -15.55 14.05
N ARG A 75 3.74 -15.54 12.71
CA ARG A 75 4.78 -14.87 11.91
C ARG A 75 4.76 -13.36 12.13
N LEU A 76 3.57 -12.74 12.14
CA LEU A 76 3.40 -11.32 12.43
C LEU A 76 3.88 -10.95 13.83
N HIS A 77 3.47 -11.67 14.87
CA HIS A 77 3.94 -11.40 16.24
C HIS A 77 5.44 -11.62 16.42
N HIS A 78 6.02 -12.58 15.68
CA HIS A 78 7.47 -12.75 15.68
C HIS A 78 8.17 -11.52 15.06
N LEU A 79 7.70 -11.07 13.89
CA LEU A 79 8.21 -9.87 13.24
C LEU A 79 8.00 -8.63 14.12
N GLU A 80 6.85 -8.47 14.76
CA GLU A 80 6.56 -7.41 15.73
C GLU A 80 7.62 -7.37 16.83
N LYS A 81 7.94 -8.51 17.43
CA LYS A 81 8.99 -8.59 18.45
C LYS A 81 10.37 -8.19 17.90
N CYS A 82 10.71 -8.64 16.70
CA CYS A 82 11.97 -8.29 16.04
C CYS A 82 12.05 -6.79 15.71
N ILE A 83 11.00 -6.22 15.14
CA ILE A 83 10.89 -4.81 14.79
C ILE A 83 10.93 -3.95 16.04
N ASN A 84 10.23 -4.31 17.12
CA ASN A 84 10.30 -3.60 18.40
C ASN A 84 11.70 -3.66 19.03
N THR A 85 12.41 -4.78 18.87
CA THR A 85 13.80 -4.89 19.32
C THR A 85 14.72 -3.99 18.48
N ALA A 86 14.53 -3.94 17.17
CA ALA A 86 15.28 -3.04 16.28
C ALA A 86 14.95 -1.56 16.57
N LYS A 87 13.67 -1.24 16.80
CA LYS A 87 13.20 0.09 17.16
C LYS A 87 13.85 0.58 18.45
N THR A 88 13.85 -0.23 19.51
CA THR A 88 14.49 0.16 20.78
C THR A 88 15.99 0.39 20.60
N ALA A 89 16.66 -0.45 19.79
CA ALA A 89 18.07 -0.25 19.44
C ALA A 89 18.29 1.06 18.66
N ILE A 90 17.45 1.38 17.67
CA ILE A 90 17.56 2.59 16.85
C ILE A 90 17.25 3.85 17.66
N THR A 91 16.21 3.83 18.51
CA THR A 91 15.86 4.97 19.38
C THR A 91 16.82 5.16 20.55
N GLY A 92 17.52 4.09 20.95
CA GLY A 92 18.52 4.11 22.01
C GLY A 92 19.91 4.53 21.54
N LEU A 93 20.11 4.77 20.24
CA LEU A 93 21.38 5.28 19.71
C LEU A 93 21.61 6.70 20.23
N PRO A 94 22.70 6.96 20.98
CA PRO A 94 23.07 8.31 21.35
C PRO A 94 23.40 9.12 20.09
N ASP A 95 22.99 10.39 20.09
CA ASP A 95 22.99 11.33 18.96
C ASP A 95 24.42 11.75 18.49
N GLY A 96 25.45 10.98 18.83
CA GLY A 96 26.86 11.32 18.64
C GLY A 96 27.84 10.14 18.61
N LEU A 97 27.46 8.98 18.08
CA LEU A 97 28.42 7.89 17.80
C LEU A 97 28.43 7.47 16.33
N ASP A 98 29.63 7.55 15.75
CA ASP A 98 30.02 7.37 14.34
C ASP A 98 29.98 5.93 13.81
N ASP A 99 29.23 5.02 14.43
CA ASP A 99 29.14 3.65 13.95
C ASP A 99 28.16 3.57 12.76
N LEU A 100 28.53 4.22 11.65
CA LEU A 100 27.90 4.08 10.34
C LEU A 100 27.68 2.61 9.97
N ALA A 101 28.60 1.73 10.38
CA ALA A 101 28.46 0.29 10.19
C ALA A 101 27.28 -0.31 10.95
N LEU A 102 27.01 0.17 12.17
CA LEU A 102 25.84 -0.24 12.97
C LEU A 102 24.55 0.34 12.36
N ILE A 103 24.58 1.59 11.91
CA ILE A 103 23.44 2.24 11.24
C ILE A 103 23.08 1.53 9.93
N ALA A 104 24.08 1.25 9.07
CA ALA A 104 23.89 0.50 7.83
C ALA A 104 23.43 -0.95 8.08
N LYS A 105 23.91 -1.57 9.17
CA LYS A 105 23.41 -2.88 9.61
C LYS A 105 21.94 -2.81 10.01
N SER A 106 21.54 -1.79 10.78
CA SER A 106 20.14 -1.57 11.14
C SER A 106 19.27 -1.31 9.92
N GLU A 107 19.74 -0.53 8.94
CA GLU A 107 19.05 -0.29 7.66
C GLU A 107 18.80 -1.59 6.90
N ALA A 108 19.83 -2.43 6.75
CA ALA A 108 19.73 -3.73 6.10
C ALA A 108 18.74 -4.66 6.83
N GLN A 109 18.72 -4.62 8.17
CA GLN A 109 17.75 -5.39 8.95
C GLN A 109 16.31 -4.90 8.77
N LEU A 110 16.07 -3.59 8.70
CA LEU A 110 14.73 -3.06 8.40
C LEU A 110 14.27 -3.45 6.99
N ALA A 111 15.18 -3.48 6.01
CA ALA A 111 14.88 -3.93 4.65
C ALA A 111 14.52 -5.42 4.60
N ASP A 112 15.24 -6.26 5.35
CA ASP A 112 14.93 -7.68 5.52
C ASP A 112 13.55 -7.88 6.15
N TYR A 113 13.25 -7.21 7.27
CA TYR A 113 11.92 -7.29 7.90
C TYR A 113 10.80 -6.81 6.98
N LYS A 114 11.02 -5.72 6.22
CA LYS A 114 10.06 -5.25 5.22
C LYS A 114 9.83 -6.29 4.13
N SER A 115 10.89 -6.97 3.66
CA SER A 115 10.78 -8.03 2.66
C SER A 115 9.98 -9.24 3.15
N GLN A 116 10.05 -9.56 4.45
CA GLN A 116 9.29 -10.65 5.06
C GLN A 116 7.83 -10.25 5.34
N LEU A 117 7.54 -8.96 5.48
CA LEU A 117 6.21 -8.41 5.78
C LEU A 117 5.31 -8.31 4.54
N VAL A 118 5.88 -8.05 3.35
CA VAL A 118 5.14 -8.01 2.07
C VAL A 118 4.41 -9.32 1.73
N PRO A 119 5.05 -10.51 1.72
CA PRO A 119 4.36 -11.75 1.39
C PRO A 119 3.28 -12.10 2.41
N ILE A 120 3.47 -11.71 3.68
CA ILE A 120 2.44 -11.89 4.72
C ILE A 120 1.20 -11.05 4.41
N ARG A 121 1.37 -9.80 3.92
CA ARG A 121 0.24 -8.97 3.45
C ARG A 121 -0.52 -9.66 2.33
N ASP A 122 0.22 -10.16 1.35
CA ASP A 122 -0.38 -10.81 0.19
C ASP A 122 -1.11 -12.08 0.64
N GLU A 123 -0.49 -12.93 1.46
CA GLU A 123 -1.13 -14.11 2.06
C GLU A 123 -2.40 -13.76 2.88
N LEU A 124 -2.40 -12.65 3.63
CA LEU A 124 -3.57 -12.17 4.38
C LEU A 124 -4.71 -11.73 3.44
N LEU A 125 -4.40 -10.95 2.40
CA LEU A 125 -5.38 -10.47 1.42
C LEU A 125 -6.02 -11.60 0.60
N HIS A 126 -5.29 -12.70 0.38
CA HIS A 126 -5.78 -13.88 -0.36
C HIS A 126 -6.46 -14.91 0.55
N SER A 127 -6.28 -14.83 1.88
CA SER A 127 -7.05 -15.64 2.83
C SER A 127 -8.49 -15.12 2.84
N GLY A 128 -9.39 -15.81 2.12
CA GLY A 128 -10.73 -15.34 1.73
C GLY A 128 -11.76 -15.14 2.86
N ASP A 129 -11.32 -14.81 4.06
CA ASP A 129 -12.14 -14.48 5.23
C ASP A 129 -11.87 -13.02 5.59
N VAL A 130 -12.27 -12.09 4.71
CA VAL A 130 -12.20 -10.65 4.98
C VAL A 130 -13.37 -10.33 5.91
N LEU A 131 -13.18 -10.55 7.21
CA LEU A 131 -14.01 -9.91 8.21
C LEU A 131 -13.68 -8.41 8.20
N GLU A 132 -14.69 -7.56 8.33
CA GLU A 132 -14.57 -6.09 8.28
C GLU A 132 -13.68 -5.50 9.40
N ASP A 133 -13.26 -6.32 10.37
CA ASP A 133 -12.42 -5.97 11.53
C ASP A 133 -11.24 -6.96 11.66
N ASP A 134 -10.38 -7.01 10.62
CA ASP A 134 -9.23 -7.93 10.60
C ASP A 134 -8.05 -7.34 11.37
N THR A 135 -8.08 -7.53 12.69
CA THR A 135 -7.01 -7.13 13.64
C THR A 135 -5.58 -7.52 13.19
N LEU A 136 -5.42 -8.54 12.35
CA LEU A 136 -4.11 -8.92 11.77
C LEU A 136 -3.63 -7.97 10.68
N LEU A 137 -4.55 -7.40 9.89
CA LEU A 137 -4.25 -6.38 8.90
C LEU A 137 -3.90 -5.05 9.57
N ASP A 138 -4.56 -4.72 10.68
CA ASP A 138 -4.21 -3.55 11.50
C ASP A 138 -2.81 -3.70 12.12
N LEU A 139 -2.50 -4.88 12.69
CA LEU A 139 -1.16 -5.18 13.19
C LEU A 139 -0.12 -5.08 12.07
N HIS A 140 -0.44 -5.59 10.88
CA HIS A 140 0.44 -5.48 9.71
C HIS A 140 0.74 -4.01 9.35
N ALA A 141 -0.29 -3.17 9.29
CA ALA A 141 -0.16 -1.74 9.00
C ALA A 141 0.67 -1.01 10.08
N GLU A 142 0.47 -1.33 11.36
CA GLU A 142 1.27 -0.80 12.46
C GLU A 142 2.76 -1.17 12.30
N LEU A 143 3.07 -2.41 11.92
CA LEU A 143 4.46 -2.82 11.66
C LEU A 143 5.07 -2.09 10.45
N GLU A 144 4.30 -1.84 9.39
CA GLU A 144 4.77 -1.02 8.26
C GLU A 144 5.09 0.41 8.69
N GLN A 145 4.24 1.03 9.52
CA GLN A 145 4.47 2.35 10.07
C GLN A 145 5.72 2.40 10.96
N GLN A 146 5.91 1.40 11.82
CA GLN A 146 7.10 1.32 12.68
C GLN A 146 8.40 1.18 11.90
N LEU A 147 8.40 0.37 10.83
CA LEU A 147 9.55 0.25 9.92
C LEU A 147 9.86 1.57 9.22
N PHE A 148 8.82 2.30 8.79
CA PHE A 148 8.96 3.62 8.18
C PHE A 148 9.60 4.63 9.15
N ASP A 149 9.10 4.72 10.39
CA ASP A 149 9.63 5.63 11.40
C ASP A 149 11.10 5.31 11.73
N CYS A 150 11.42 4.02 11.89
CA CYS A 150 12.78 3.57 12.13
C CYS A 150 13.72 3.91 10.97
N SER A 151 13.27 3.70 9.72
CA SER A 151 14.03 4.06 8.52
C SER A 151 14.26 5.57 8.44
N HIS A 152 13.26 6.38 8.80
CA HIS A 152 13.39 7.83 8.85
C HIS A 152 14.44 8.28 9.89
N VAL A 153 14.45 7.68 11.08
CA VAL A 153 15.47 7.97 12.10
C VAL A 153 16.87 7.62 11.60
N ILE A 154 17.04 6.45 10.98
CA ILE A 154 18.32 6.02 10.37
C ILE A 154 18.80 7.01 9.31
N HIS A 155 17.93 7.38 8.36
CA HIS A 155 18.28 8.34 7.32
C HIS A 155 18.67 9.71 7.88
N ARG A 156 18.02 10.15 8.97
CA ARG A 156 18.38 11.39 9.67
C ARG A 156 19.80 11.32 10.25
N HIS A 157 20.19 10.18 10.85
CA HIS A 157 21.55 9.99 11.37
C HIS A 157 22.59 9.95 10.24
N LEU A 158 22.29 9.29 9.12
CA LEU A 158 23.17 9.26 7.94
C LEU A 158 23.39 10.68 7.37
N ALA A 159 22.32 11.44 7.18
CA ALA A 159 22.39 12.80 6.65
C ALA A 159 23.17 13.78 7.55
N ARG A 160 23.05 13.62 8.88
CA ARG A 160 23.80 14.44 9.85
C ARG A 160 25.29 14.14 9.83
N HIS A 161 25.65 12.86 9.74
CA HIS A 161 27.03 12.43 9.69
C HIS A 161 27.76 12.88 8.40
N ASP A 162 27.07 12.92 7.25
CA ASP A 162 27.62 13.52 6.02
C ASP A 162 27.90 15.03 6.15
N THR A 163 27.20 15.71 7.06
CA THR A 163 27.36 17.15 7.30
C THR A 163 28.54 17.47 8.25
N GLU A 164 28.91 16.58 9.17
CA GLU A 164 30.00 16.81 10.15
C GLU A 164 31.42 16.49 9.62
N ARG A 165 31.55 15.69 8.55
CA ARG A 165 32.86 15.32 7.96
C ARG A 165 33.45 16.33 6.96
N THR A 166 32.79 17.46 6.71
CA THR A 166 33.38 18.56 5.90
C THR A 166 33.83 19.72 6.80
N PRO A 167 35.13 19.84 7.14
CA PRO A 167 35.64 21.07 7.69
C PRO A 167 35.66 22.10 6.55
N THR A 168 34.79 23.11 6.59
CA THR A 168 34.91 24.25 5.68
C THR A 168 34.82 25.56 6.46
N THR A 169 36.02 26.02 6.79
CA THR A 169 36.49 27.40 6.86
C THR A 169 35.46 28.48 6.50
N PRO A 170 35.27 29.52 7.34
CA PRO A 170 34.42 30.64 6.99
C PRO A 170 35.18 31.54 6.01
N VAL A 171 34.83 31.47 4.73
CA VAL A 171 35.22 32.50 3.76
C VAL A 171 33.98 33.18 3.24
N ALA A 172 33.79 34.39 3.76
CA ALA A 172 32.98 35.40 3.13
C ALA A 172 33.50 35.66 1.70
N SER A 173 32.62 35.64 0.70
CA SER A 173 32.52 36.72 -0.28
C SER A 173 31.48 36.43 -1.36
N SER A 174 30.68 37.48 -1.58
CA SER A 174 29.83 37.80 -2.72
C SER A 174 30.21 37.17 -4.07
N GLY A 175 29.20 36.68 -4.79
CA GLY A 175 29.29 36.38 -6.21
C GLY A 175 28.48 35.16 -6.59
N VAL A 176 27.17 35.35 -6.79
CA VAL A 176 26.24 34.33 -7.27
C VAL A 176 26.69 33.79 -8.63
N LYS A 177 27.48 32.73 -8.62
CA LYS A 177 27.67 31.81 -9.75
C LYS A 177 27.03 30.50 -9.35
N LEU A 178 25.74 30.37 -9.66
CA LEU A 178 25.04 29.09 -9.57
C LEU A 178 25.83 28.09 -10.44
N PRO A 179 26.25 26.93 -9.90
CA PRO A 179 26.77 25.86 -10.72
C PRO A 179 25.70 25.55 -11.77
N LYS A 180 26.08 25.48 -13.05
CA LYS A 180 25.19 24.98 -14.11
C LYS A 180 24.93 23.50 -13.83
N LEU A 181 23.99 23.23 -12.93
CA LEU A 181 23.43 21.91 -12.75
C LEU A 181 22.71 21.57 -14.05
N ASP A 182 23.16 20.49 -14.67
CA ASP A 182 22.66 20.05 -15.95
C ASP A 182 21.13 19.89 -15.89
N VAL A 183 20.48 20.40 -16.91
CA VAL A 183 19.15 21.02 -16.82
C VAL A 183 18.07 20.01 -16.44
N LEU A 184 17.54 20.11 -15.22
CA LEU A 184 16.33 19.42 -14.78
C LEU A 184 15.09 20.20 -15.26
N VAL A 185 14.64 19.94 -16.48
CA VAL A 185 13.36 20.50 -16.98
C VAL A 185 12.27 19.49 -16.70
N PHE A 186 11.23 19.90 -15.99
CA PHE A 186 9.99 19.14 -15.96
C PHE A 186 9.28 19.32 -17.31
N ASP A 187 8.79 18.25 -17.93
CA ASP A 187 8.16 18.30 -19.24
C ASP A 187 6.67 18.68 -19.19
N GLY A 188 6.12 18.92 -17.99
CA GLY A 188 4.69 19.21 -17.79
C GLY A 188 3.81 17.96 -17.76
N ASN A 189 4.36 16.77 -17.96
CA ASN A 189 3.60 15.52 -17.89
C ASN A 189 3.60 14.96 -16.46
N ILE A 190 2.41 14.89 -15.86
CA ILE A 190 2.24 14.44 -14.47
C ILE A 190 2.74 13.00 -14.23
N ILE A 191 2.75 12.15 -15.27
CA ILE A 191 3.26 10.77 -15.18
C ILE A 191 4.77 10.77 -14.91
N ASN A 192 5.48 11.77 -15.41
CA ASN A 192 6.92 11.92 -15.22
C ASN A 192 7.28 12.69 -13.94
N TRP A 193 6.28 13.15 -13.16
CA TRP A 193 6.50 13.89 -11.92
C TRP A 193 7.36 13.12 -10.93
N THR A 194 7.10 11.83 -10.73
CA THR A 194 7.88 11.00 -9.78
C THR A 194 9.35 10.91 -10.19
N LYS A 195 9.63 10.74 -11.49
CA LYS A 195 11.00 10.67 -12.01
C LYS A 195 11.71 12.02 -11.90
N PHE A 196 11.02 13.10 -12.28
CA PHE A 196 11.50 14.47 -12.14
C PHE A 196 11.81 14.80 -10.67
N TRP A 197 10.90 14.50 -9.75
CA TRP A 197 11.06 14.79 -8.34
C TRP A 197 12.23 14.01 -7.73
N GLN A 198 12.42 12.75 -8.10
CA GLN A 198 13.61 11.99 -7.67
C GLN A 198 14.91 12.62 -8.17
N GLN A 199 14.96 13.05 -9.43
CA GLN A 199 16.14 13.69 -10.00
C GLN A 199 16.42 15.07 -9.36
N PHE A 200 15.36 15.85 -9.13
CA PHE A 200 15.41 17.13 -8.42
C PHE A 200 15.86 16.95 -6.98
N ARG A 201 15.43 15.88 -6.31
CA ARG A 201 15.85 15.58 -4.95
C ARG A 201 17.35 15.33 -4.86
N VAL A 202 17.84 14.37 -5.64
CA VAL A 202 19.27 14.00 -5.66
C VAL A 202 20.16 15.17 -6.09
N SER A 203 19.68 16.01 -7.01
CA SER A 203 20.51 17.07 -7.58
C SER A 203 20.45 18.39 -6.81
N VAL A 204 19.34 18.70 -6.13
CA VAL A 204 19.11 20.02 -5.52
C VAL A 204 18.58 19.92 -4.09
N HIS A 205 17.57 19.11 -3.83
CA HIS A 205 16.94 19.05 -2.50
C HIS A 205 17.86 18.46 -1.44
N ASP A 206 18.61 17.43 -1.79
CA ASP A 206 19.49 16.68 -0.90
C ASP A 206 20.87 17.36 -0.77
N ARG A 207 21.14 18.41 -1.57
CA ARG A 207 22.33 19.24 -1.45
C ARG A 207 22.23 20.20 -0.26
N THR A 208 23.14 20.08 0.68
CA THR A 208 23.23 20.93 1.89
C THR A 208 23.92 22.27 1.63
N ASN A 209 24.62 22.40 0.51
CA ASN A 209 25.30 23.62 0.07
C ASN A 209 24.37 24.63 -0.64
N ILE A 210 23.06 24.38 -0.63
CA ILE A 210 22.03 25.23 -1.25
C ILE A 210 21.01 25.55 -0.15
N THR A 211 20.73 26.82 0.07
CA THR A 211 19.73 27.26 1.05
C THR A 211 18.32 26.87 0.62
N GLU A 212 17.38 26.73 1.56
CA GLU A 212 15.97 26.42 1.24
C GLU A 212 15.37 27.42 0.24
N THR A 213 15.73 28.71 0.37
CA THR A 213 15.31 29.76 -0.56
C THR A 213 15.87 29.52 -1.97
N GLU A 214 17.13 29.13 -2.11
CA GLU A 214 17.73 28.80 -3.40
C GLU A 214 17.12 27.51 -3.99
N LYS A 215 16.82 26.50 -3.17
CA LYS A 215 16.13 25.27 -3.61
C LYS A 215 14.76 25.59 -4.22
N LEU A 216 14.00 26.49 -3.60
CA LEU A 216 12.72 26.97 -4.14
C LEU A 216 12.90 27.72 -5.47
N ILE A 217 13.95 28.53 -5.59
CA ILE A 217 14.27 29.23 -6.85
C ILE A 217 14.65 28.22 -7.95
N TYR A 218 15.44 27.18 -7.64
CA TYR A 218 15.75 26.10 -8.58
C TYR A 218 14.50 25.34 -9.01
N LEU A 219 13.60 25.03 -8.07
CA LEU A 219 12.33 24.37 -8.38
C LEU A 219 11.47 25.25 -9.30
N GLN A 220 11.36 26.55 -8.99
CA GLN A 220 10.62 27.50 -9.80
C GLN A 220 11.20 27.60 -11.22
N HIS A 221 12.52 27.63 -11.37
CA HIS A 221 13.18 27.63 -12.68
C HIS A 221 12.96 26.32 -13.45
N ALA A 222 13.09 25.17 -12.79
CA ALA A 222 12.87 23.84 -13.39
C ALA A 222 11.44 23.66 -13.93
N LEU A 223 10.45 24.29 -13.27
CA LEU A 223 9.05 24.28 -13.66
C LEU A 223 8.71 25.37 -14.69
N LYS A 224 9.39 26.53 -14.67
CA LYS A 224 9.12 27.65 -15.58
C LYS A 224 9.68 27.43 -16.99
N VAL A 225 10.79 26.71 -17.14
CA VAL A 225 11.32 26.33 -18.47
C VAL A 225 10.36 25.40 -19.21
N ALA A 226 9.56 24.60 -18.49
CA ALA A 226 8.52 23.74 -19.06
C ALA A 226 7.42 24.54 -19.80
N GLN A 227 7.05 25.70 -19.24
CA GLN A 227 5.97 26.55 -19.74
C GLN A 227 6.35 27.39 -20.96
N LEU A 228 7.65 27.53 -21.25
CA LEU A 228 8.19 28.34 -22.35
C LEU A 228 8.52 27.52 -23.61
N ARG A 229 8.24 26.21 -23.63
CA ARG A 229 8.49 25.30 -24.77
C ARG A 229 7.19 24.83 -25.48
N GLN A 230 6.07 25.52 -25.27
CA GLN A 230 4.84 25.31 -26.05
C GLN A 230 4.90 26.04 -27.39
#